data_AF-A0A971LXA7-F1
#
_entry.id   AF-A0A971LXA7-F1
#
_cell.length_a   1.000
_cell.length_b   1.000
_cell.length_c   1.000
_cell.angle_alpha   90.00
_cell.angle_beta   90.00
_cell.angle_gamma   90.00
#
_symmetry.space_group_name_H-M   'P 1'
#
loop_
_entity.id
_entity.type
_entity.pdbx_description
1 polymer ?
#
loop_
_entity_poly.entity_id
_entity_poly.type
_entity_poly.pdbx_seq_one_letter_code
_entity_poly.pdbx_strand_id
1 'polypeptide(L)' 'MSCKFCNEKGKNTVDLLGISICEDCFEHIATTSVFADNYEYNKEVIKSILKKYIEEKDMAP' A
#
# COMPACT_ATOMS: atom_id res chain seq x y z
N MET A 1 -4.96 -5.40 -12.28
CA MET A 1 -4.13 -5.91 -11.16
C MET A 1 -5.04 -6.16 -9.97
N SER A 2 -4.73 -7.14 -9.11
CA SER A 2 -5.41 -7.24 -7.82
C SER A 2 -4.75 -6.28 -6.84
N CYS A 3 -5.55 -5.62 -6.01
CA CYS A 3 -5.07 -4.71 -4.97
C CYS A 3 -4.25 -5.50 -3.95
N LYS A 4 -3.06 -5.01 -3.57
CA LYS A 4 -2.20 -5.71 -2.60
C LYS A 4 -2.82 -5.82 -1.19
N PHE A 5 -3.78 -4.95 -0.85
CA PHE A 5 -4.44 -4.90 0.46
C PHE A 5 -5.69 -5.79 0.54
N CYS A 6 -6.64 -5.62 -0.39
CA CYS A 6 -7.90 -6.40 -0.36
C CYS A 6 -7.91 -7.62 -1.30
N ASN A 7 -6.88 -7.78 -2.15
CA ASN A 7 -6.78 -8.84 -3.16
C ASN A 7 -7.92 -8.83 -4.21
N GLU A 8 -8.76 -7.81 -4.21
CA GLU A 8 -9.83 -7.65 -5.19
C GLU A 8 -9.32 -7.01 -6.48
N LYS A 9 -9.97 -7.32 -7.60
CA LYS A 9 -9.71 -6.66 -8.88
C LYS A 9 -10.39 -5.29 -8.89
N GLY A 10 -9.64 -4.25 -8.54
CA GLY A 10 -10.11 -2.87 -8.61
C GLY A 10 -10.19 -2.36 -10.05
N LYS A 11 -11.25 -1.61 -10.37
CA LYS A 11 -11.38 -0.90 -11.67
C LYS A 11 -10.52 0.35 -11.74
N ASN A 12 -10.19 0.94 -10.59
CA ASN A 12 -9.30 2.08 -10.45
C ASN A 12 -8.18 1.73 -9.47
N THR A 13 -6.93 1.89 -9.90
CA THR A 13 -5.77 1.59 -9.09
C THR A 13 -4.79 2.76 -9.08
N VAL A 14 -4.24 3.04 -7.91
CA VAL A 14 -3.15 4.00 -7.70
C VAL A 14 -1.84 3.21 -7.57
N ASP A 15 -0.75 3.74 -8.12
CA ASP A 15 0.59 3.23 -7.86
C ASP A 15 1.12 3.85 -6.56
N LEU A 16 1.41 3.00 -5.58
CA LEU A 16 2.10 3.38 -4.35
C LEU A 16 3.43 2.63 -4.30
N LEU A 17 4.52 3.36 -4.58
CA LEU A 17 5.89 2.85 -4.51
C LEU A 17 6.10 1.60 -5.40
N GLY A 18 5.56 1.62 -6.62
CA GLY A 18 5.66 0.51 -7.57
C GLY A 18 4.68 -0.64 -7.32
N ILE A 19 3.73 -0.48 -6.40
CA ILE A 19 2.68 -1.45 -6.11
C ILE A 19 1.31 -0.86 -6.44
N SER A 20 0.52 -1.61 -7.19
CA SER A 20 -0.85 -1.27 -7.53
C SER A 20 -1.81 -1.56 -6.36
N ILE A 21 -2.53 -0.53 -5.93
CA ILE A 21 -3.53 -0.57 -4.85
C ILE A 21 -4.83 0.01 -5.40
N CYS A 22 -6.00 -0.52 -5.02
CA CYS A 22 -7.26 0.13 -5.39
C CYS A 22 -7.45 1.46 -4.65
N GLU A 23 -8.18 2.40 -5.26
CA GLU A 23 -8.49 3.70 -4.67
C GLU A 23 -9.13 3.58 -3.28
N ASP A 24 -10.09 2.66 -3.11
CA ASP A 24 -10.77 2.46 -1.82
C ASP A 24 -9.79 2.09 -0.69
N CYS A 25 -8.82 1.21 -0.97
CA CYS A 25 -7.80 0.85 0.02
C CYS A 25 -6.85 2.04 0.28
N PHE A 26 -6.49 2.80 -0.75
CA PHE A 26 -5.65 3.97 -0.59
C PHE A 26 -6.33 5.04 0.26
N GLU A 27 -7.60 5.34 -0.01
CA GLU A 27 -8.40 6.30 0.74
C GLU A 27 -8.57 5.83 2.18
N HIS A 28 -8.94 4.56 2.39
CA HIS A 28 -9.08 3.98 3.73
C HIS A 28 -7.80 4.14 4.56
N ILE A 29 -6.64 3.84 3.98
CA ILE A 29 -5.33 4.04 4.63
C ILE A 29 -5.10 5.52 4.97
N ALA A 30 -5.33 6.42 4.01
CA ALA A 30 -5.08 7.84 4.15
C ALA A 30 -5.98 8.51 5.21
N THR A 31 -7.19 8.00 5.40
CA THR A 31 -8.17 8.53 6.36
C THR A 31 -8.21 7.76 7.68
N THR A 32 -7.51 6.62 7.80
CA THR A 32 -7.48 5.84 9.05
C THR A 32 -6.84 6.67 10.16
N SER A 33 -7.59 6.88 11.23
CA SER A 33 -7.09 7.56 12.44
C SER A 33 -5.91 6.81 13.06
N VAL A 34 -4.93 7.55 13.58
CA VAL A 34 -3.77 6.98 14.31
C VAL A 34 -4.17 6.18 15.56
N PHE A 35 -5.39 6.36 16.04
CA PHE A 35 -5.95 5.66 17.20
C PHE A 35 -6.82 4.45 16.82
N ALA A 36 -6.99 4.17 15.53
CA ALA A 36 -7.79 3.03 15.08
C ALA A 36 -6.99 1.72 15.22
N ASP A 37 -7.67 0.63 15.57
CA ASP A 37 -7.05 -0.68 15.78
C ASP A 37 -6.30 -1.19 14.53
N ASN A 38 -6.80 -0.85 13.34
CA ASN A 38 -6.19 -1.22 12.06
C ASN A 38 -5.05 -0.30 11.61
N TYR A 39 -4.77 0.79 12.35
CA TYR A 39 -3.70 1.72 11.99
C TYR A 39 -2.33 1.04 12.04
N GLU A 40 -2.08 0.21 13.07
CA GLU A 40 -0.81 -0.51 13.19
C GLU A 40 -0.62 -1.50 12.03
N TYR A 41 -1.69 -2.19 11.63
CA TYR A 41 -1.66 -3.06 10.45
C TYR A 41 -1.30 -2.27 9.18
N ASN A 42 -1.99 -1.15 8.93
CA ASN A 42 -1.72 -0.30 7.77
C ASN A 42 -0.27 0.20 7.76
N LYS A 43 0.25 0.61 8.92
CA LYS A 43 1.63 1.05 9.11
C LYS A 43 2.64 -0.05 8.77
N GLU A 44 2.45 -1.27 9.25
CA GLU A 44 3.35 -2.38 8.96
C GLU A 44 3.34 -2.79 7.49
N VAL A 45 2.17 -2.76 6.83
CA VAL A 45 2.09 -3.01 5.39
C VAL A 45 2.84 -1.94 4.61
N ILE A 46 2.62 -0.64 4.89
CA ILE A 46 3.33 0.45 4.19
C ILE A 46 4.84 0.35 4.39
N LYS A 47 5.32 0.04 5.60
CA LYS A 47 6.76 -0.17 5.86
C LYS A 47 7.34 -1.29 5.00
N SER A 48 6.61 -2.40 4.85
CA SER A 48 7.03 -3.52 4.01
C SER A 48 7.12 -3.11 2.54
N ILE A 49 6.14 -2.34 2.05
CA ILE A 49 6.13 -1.79 0.69
C ILE A 49 7.34 -0.86 0.48
N LEU A 50 7.58 0.07 1.40
CA LEU A 50 8.69 1.01 1.34
C LEU A 50 10.04 0.29 1.34
N LYS A 51 10.23 -0.72 2.19
CA LYS A 51 11.46 -1.51 2.23
C LYS A 51 11.75 -2.16 0.89
N LYS A 52 10.74 -2.81 0.29
CA LYS A 52 10.86 -3.45 -1.03
C LYS A 52 11.19 -2.43 -2.13
N TYR A 53 10.55 -1.27 -2.11
CA TYR A 53 10.85 -0.19 -3.05
C TYR A 53 12.31 0.28 -2.95
N ILE A 54 12.83 0.46 -1.73
CA ILE A 54 14.23 0.85 -1.51
C ILE A 54 15.18 -0.24 -2.02
N GLU A 55 14.92 -1.50 -1.69
CA GLU A 55 15.72 -2.64 -2.17
C GLU A 55 15.75 -2.72 -3.71
N GLU A 56 14.60 -2.52 -4.37
CA GLU A 56 14.52 -2.49 -5.84
C GLU A 56 15.26 -1.28 -6.44
N LYS A 57 15.19 -0.12 -5.77
CA LYS A 57 15.90 1.10 -6.20
C LYS A 57 17.41 0.97 -6.04
N ASP A 58 17.88 0.35 -4.97
CA ASP A 58 19.32 0.13 -4.72
C ASP A 58 19.91 -0.94 -5.66
N MET A 59 19.07 -1.79 -6.25
CA MET A 59 19.44 -2.75 -7.29
C MET A 59 19.28 -2.18 -8.72
N ALA A 60 18.78 -0.96 -8.87
CA ALA A 60 18.68 -0.30 -10.17
C ALA A 60 20.09 0.20 -10.60
N PRO A 61 20.56 -0.12 -11.82
CA PRO A 61 21.89 0.24 -12.31
C PRO A 61 22.10 1.75 -12.46
#